data_AF-A0A7V9SC70-F1
#
_entry.id   AF-A0A7V9SC70-F1
#
_cell.length_a   1.000
_cell.length_b   1.000
_cell.length_c   1.000
_cell.angle_alpha   90.00
_cell.angle_beta   90.00
_cell.angle_gamma   90.00
#
_symmetry.space_group_name_H-M   'P 1'
#
loop_
_entity.id
_entity.type
_entity.pdbx_description
1 polymer ?
#
loop_
_entity_poly.entity_id
_entity_poly.type
_entity_poly.pdbx_seq_one_letter_code
_entity_poly.pdbx_strand_id
1 'polypeptide(L)'
;MSAGSAWAQDDAPPHPAHIHTGTCDDLGDIVAPLANVAELTAGEVFGAADAILVKESETTVELSLSDILAAPHAVNIHQSAEAIQIYIACGDIGGRVVGGELLIGLQEIDGSGYNGVAILQTADPNTDVTVYLADNEAGAEPEQAATAPADPTTTTAPAAPAEATEAPAAEETAEPAAAAPSGQELAVDIRDFAFSPDPIEIASGDTITWTNQDEVPHTTTAEDRDVLQSGAIAPGSSISQVFDQAGEFPYFCEFHPNMTGTIVVQ
;
A
#
# COMPACT_ATOMS: atom_id res chain seq x y z
N MET A 1 43.74 -23.75 -1.97
CA MET A 1 42.63 -23.63 -1.01
C MET A 1 42.78 -22.32 -0.26
N SER A 2 41.94 -21.34 -0.59
CA SER A 2 41.38 -20.36 0.34
C SER A 2 40.28 -19.65 -0.43
N ALA A 3 39.08 -19.74 0.12
CA ALA A 3 37.83 -19.32 -0.49
C ALA A 3 37.82 -17.81 -0.68
N GLY A 4 37.49 -17.34 -1.89
CA GLY A 4 36.99 -16.00 -2.07
C GLY A 4 35.58 -15.96 -1.52
N SER A 5 35.36 -15.20 -0.45
CA SER A 5 34.02 -14.82 -0.03
C SER A 5 33.42 -14.00 -1.17
N ALA A 6 32.39 -14.54 -1.79
CA ALA A 6 31.51 -13.78 -2.66
C ALA A 6 30.91 -12.67 -1.80
N TRP A 7 31.21 -11.41 -2.14
CA TRP A 7 30.35 -10.32 -1.76
C TRP A 7 29.02 -10.65 -2.44
N ALA A 8 27.98 -10.89 -1.65
CA ALA A 8 26.63 -10.89 -2.18
C ALA A 8 26.49 -9.53 -2.87
N GLN A 9 26.25 -9.53 -4.18
CA GLN A 9 25.66 -8.38 -4.81
C GLN A 9 24.35 -8.21 -4.04
N ASP A 10 24.20 -7.13 -3.29
CA ASP A 10 22.88 -6.76 -2.81
C ASP A 10 22.08 -6.43 -4.07
N ASP A 11 21.46 -7.46 -4.64
CA ASP A 11 20.37 -7.35 -5.61
C ASP A 11 19.15 -6.82 -4.85
N ALA A 12 19.30 -5.71 -4.13
CA ALA A 12 18.18 -5.01 -3.55
C ALA A 12 17.24 -4.68 -4.71
N PRO A 13 15.98 -5.12 -4.64
CA PRO A 13 15.09 -5.02 -5.78
C PRO A 13 14.98 -3.55 -6.19
N PRO A 14 14.92 -3.29 -7.50
CA PRO A 14 14.86 -1.93 -7.99
C PRO A 14 13.55 -1.29 -7.55
N HIS A 15 13.58 0.00 -7.27
CA HIS A 15 12.46 0.76 -6.69
C HIS A 15 11.63 1.36 -7.81
N PRO A 16 10.40 0.89 -8.07
CA PRO A 16 9.54 1.53 -9.07
C PRO A 16 9.26 2.99 -8.69
N ALA A 17 9.03 3.84 -9.70
CA ALA A 17 8.75 5.24 -9.47
C ALA A 17 7.72 5.76 -10.48
N HIS A 18 6.94 6.75 -10.06
CA HIS A 18 5.87 7.34 -10.86
C HIS A 18 5.75 8.85 -10.62
N ILE A 19 5.26 9.57 -11.63
CA ILE A 19 4.64 10.88 -11.44
C ILE A 19 3.14 10.67 -11.26
N HIS A 20 2.59 11.20 -10.18
CA HIS A 20 1.16 11.22 -9.90
C HIS A 20 0.61 12.65 -9.98
N THR A 21 -0.68 12.78 -10.26
CA THR A 21 -1.42 14.01 -9.92
C THR A 21 -1.48 14.19 -8.40
N GLY A 22 -1.70 15.42 -7.93
CA GLY A 22 -1.87 15.71 -6.51
C GLY A 22 -0.56 16.06 -5.78
N THR A 23 -0.45 15.65 -4.53
CA THR A 23 0.69 15.95 -3.64
C THR A 23 1.12 14.68 -2.89
N CYS A 24 2.27 14.69 -2.22
CA CYS A 24 2.72 13.55 -1.42
C CYS A 24 1.75 13.15 -0.30
N ASP A 25 0.95 14.09 0.22
CA ASP A 25 -0.06 13.81 1.23
C ASP A 25 -1.37 13.22 0.65
N ASP A 26 -1.60 13.40 -0.66
CA ASP A 26 -2.83 13.00 -1.36
C ASP A 26 -2.49 12.74 -2.84
N LEU A 27 -2.00 11.53 -3.11
CA LEU A 27 -1.60 11.09 -4.45
C LEU A 27 -2.84 10.69 -5.25
N GLY A 28 -3.00 11.29 -6.43
CA GLY A 28 -4.03 10.93 -7.40
C GLY A 28 -3.53 9.93 -8.45
N ASP A 29 -4.14 9.98 -9.63
CA ASP A 29 -3.84 9.07 -10.74
C ASP A 29 -2.38 9.15 -11.20
N ILE A 30 -1.85 8.02 -11.67
CA ILE A 30 -0.54 7.96 -12.33
C ILE A 30 -0.60 8.75 -13.64
N VAL A 31 0.27 9.73 -13.75
CA VAL A 31 0.45 10.57 -14.94
C VAL A 31 1.52 9.99 -15.84
N ALA A 32 2.63 9.51 -15.27
CA ALA A 32 3.69 8.89 -16.04
C ALA A 32 4.45 7.84 -15.21
N PRO A 33 4.67 6.62 -15.74
CA PRO A 33 5.63 5.69 -15.16
C PRO A 33 7.06 6.18 -15.39
N LEU A 34 7.92 5.97 -14.40
CA LEU A 34 9.35 6.19 -14.50
C LEU A 34 10.09 4.85 -14.47
N ALA A 35 11.31 4.83 -14.99
CA ALA A 35 12.21 3.70 -14.86
C ALA A 35 12.51 3.44 -13.37
N ASN A 36 12.65 2.16 -13.03
CA ASN A 36 12.95 1.76 -11.66
C ASN A 36 14.29 2.37 -11.21
N VAL A 37 14.31 2.94 -10.00
CA VAL A 37 15.48 3.49 -9.34
C VAL A 37 16.29 2.34 -8.76
N ALA A 38 17.50 2.14 -9.25
CA ALA A 38 18.33 0.99 -8.90
C ALA A 38 19.79 1.41 -8.71
N GLU A 39 20.58 0.58 -8.04
CA GLU A 39 22.03 0.80 -8.02
C GLU A 39 22.60 0.72 -9.44
N LEU A 40 23.38 1.74 -9.81
CA LEU A 40 24.12 1.69 -11.07
C LEU A 40 25.27 0.70 -10.95
N THR A 41 25.05 -0.49 -11.51
CA THR A 41 26.07 -1.54 -11.63
C THR A 41 27.03 -1.30 -12.79
N ALA A 42 26.78 -0.29 -13.63
CA ALA A 42 27.58 0.05 -14.80
C ALA A 42 28.53 1.22 -14.51
N GLY A 43 29.82 1.01 -14.76
CA GLY A 43 30.85 2.03 -14.62
C GLY A 43 31.98 1.62 -13.67
N GLU A 44 33.12 2.29 -13.78
CA GLU A 44 34.22 2.13 -12.82
C GLU A 44 34.05 3.17 -11.71
N VAL A 45 34.06 2.71 -10.45
CA VAL A 45 34.05 3.61 -9.29
C VAL A 45 35.46 4.18 -9.11
N PHE A 46 35.57 5.50 -9.11
CA PHE A 46 36.83 6.21 -8.90
C PHE A 46 36.80 6.98 -7.57
N GLY A 47 37.96 7.10 -6.92
CA GLY A 47 38.11 7.93 -5.72
C GLY A 47 38.06 7.11 -4.43
N ALA A 48 37.33 7.61 -3.44
CA ALA A 48 37.26 7.00 -2.11
C ALA A 48 36.52 5.66 -2.17
N ALA A 49 37.10 4.60 -1.60
CA ALA A 49 36.55 3.24 -1.66
C ALA A 49 35.30 3.06 -0.77
N ASP A 50 35.07 3.99 0.14
CA ASP A 50 33.96 4.10 1.08
C ASP A 50 32.91 5.13 0.63
N ALA A 51 32.98 5.60 -0.63
CA ALA A 51 31.94 6.46 -1.17
C ALA A 51 30.61 5.71 -1.23
N ILE A 52 29.57 6.31 -0.63
CA ILE A 52 28.20 5.80 -0.71
C ILE A 52 27.67 6.09 -2.11
N LEU A 53 27.29 5.03 -2.82
CA LEU A 53 26.66 5.15 -4.12
C LEU A 53 25.17 5.44 -3.95
N VAL A 54 24.62 6.26 -4.84
CA VAL A 54 23.18 6.50 -4.93
C VAL A 54 22.56 5.52 -5.92
N LYS A 55 21.30 5.18 -5.68
CA LYS A 55 20.45 4.53 -6.68
C LYS A 55 19.98 5.60 -7.66
N GLU A 56 19.89 5.26 -8.94
CA GLU A 56 19.56 6.21 -10.01
C GLU A 56 18.53 5.62 -10.98
N SER A 57 17.71 6.49 -11.57
CA SER A 57 16.98 6.21 -12.81
C SER A 57 16.92 7.43 -13.71
N GLU A 58 16.75 7.20 -15.01
CA GLU A 58 16.55 8.23 -16.04
C GLU A 58 15.35 7.83 -16.91
N THR A 59 14.45 8.76 -17.20
CA THR A 59 13.26 8.53 -18.03
C THR A 59 12.86 9.78 -18.78
N THR A 60 12.62 9.67 -20.08
CA THR A 60 11.95 10.72 -20.86
C THR A 60 10.44 10.54 -20.78
N VAL A 61 9.74 11.50 -20.19
CA VAL A 61 8.27 11.55 -20.11
C VAL A 61 7.72 12.37 -21.26
N GLU A 62 6.68 11.86 -21.93
CA GLU A 62 5.99 12.52 -23.06
C GLU A 62 5.05 13.68 -22.62
N LEU A 63 5.53 14.51 -21.69
CA LEU A 63 4.86 15.71 -21.20
C LEU A 63 5.87 16.85 -21.12
N SER A 64 5.45 18.07 -21.45
CA SER A 64 6.32 19.23 -21.30
C SER A 64 6.46 19.60 -19.82
N LEU A 65 7.60 20.16 -19.42
CA LEU A 65 7.81 20.60 -18.04
C LEU A 65 6.76 21.64 -17.63
N SER A 66 6.31 22.48 -18.57
CA SER A 66 5.22 23.41 -18.33
C SER A 66 3.89 22.74 -18.04
N ASP A 67 3.57 21.62 -18.69
CA ASP A 67 2.33 20.89 -18.46
C ASP A 67 2.35 20.17 -17.11
N ILE A 68 3.50 19.58 -16.76
CA ILE A 68 3.71 18.98 -15.42
C ILE A 68 3.57 20.05 -14.34
N LEU A 69 4.06 21.27 -14.56
CA LEU A 69 3.94 22.37 -13.58
C LEU A 69 2.59 23.10 -13.60
N ALA A 70 1.68 22.77 -14.53
CA ALA A 70 0.39 23.44 -14.66
C ALA A 70 -0.61 23.03 -13.57
N ALA A 71 -0.37 21.90 -12.90
CA ALA A 71 -1.19 21.37 -11.81
C ALA A 71 -0.29 20.73 -10.73
N PRO A 72 -0.81 20.48 -9.52
CA PRO A 72 -0.09 19.72 -8.50
C PRO A 72 0.23 18.31 -9.00
N HIS A 73 1.49 17.94 -8.88
CA HIS A 73 1.98 16.60 -9.13
C HIS A 73 3.02 16.23 -8.06
N ALA A 74 3.27 14.95 -7.89
CA ALA A 74 4.31 14.44 -7.01
C ALA A 74 5.09 13.32 -7.70
N VAL A 75 6.39 13.24 -7.41
CA VAL A 75 7.20 12.05 -7.71
C VAL A 75 7.13 11.14 -6.50
N ASN A 76 6.73 9.89 -6.72
CA ASN A 76 6.67 8.86 -5.70
C ASN A 76 7.63 7.71 -6.04
N ILE A 77 8.24 7.12 -5.02
CA ILE A 77 9.10 5.95 -5.13
C ILE A 77 8.59 4.85 -4.20
N HIS A 78 8.49 3.65 -4.74
CA HIS A 78 8.00 2.47 -4.05
C HIS A 78 9.16 1.61 -3.55
N GLN A 79 8.95 0.89 -2.44
CA GLN A 79 9.98 0.04 -1.82
C GLN A 79 10.49 -1.08 -2.74
N SER A 80 9.60 -1.67 -3.54
CA SER A 80 9.96 -2.64 -4.58
C SER A 80 8.77 -2.90 -5.49
N ALA A 81 8.94 -3.72 -6.53
CA ALA A 81 7.82 -4.18 -7.36
C ALA A 81 6.83 -5.07 -6.59
N GLU A 82 7.33 -5.85 -5.63
CA GLU A 82 6.55 -6.72 -4.75
C GLU A 82 5.87 -5.92 -3.61
N ALA A 83 6.50 -4.82 -3.20
CA ALA A 83 6.01 -3.88 -2.18
C ALA A 83 5.55 -2.55 -2.81
N ILE A 84 4.87 -2.60 -3.96
CA ILE A 84 4.46 -1.42 -4.74
C ILE A 84 3.45 -0.52 -4.01
N GLN A 85 2.96 -0.88 -2.84
CA GLN A 85 2.07 -0.02 -2.04
C GLN A 85 2.80 0.69 -0.90
N ILE A 86 4.08 0.36 -0.68
CA ILE A 86 4.90 1.00 0.33
C ILE A 86 5.72 2.08 -0.35
N TYR A 87 5.40 3.33 -0.02
CA TYR A 87 6.17 4.47 -0.48
C TYR A 87 7.36 4.67 0.44
N ILE A 88 8.54 4.79 -0.15
CA ILE A 88 9.78 5.00 0.61
C ILE A 88 10.26 6.43 0.54
N ALA A 89 9.96 7.13 -0.55
CA ALA A 89 10.27 8.54 -0.69
C ALA A 89 9.27 9.24 -1.60
N CYS A 90 9.00 10.50 -1.32
CA CYS A 90 8.11 11.32 -2.15
C CYS A 90 8.56 12.78 -2.17
N GLY A 91 8.34 13.47 -3.30
CA GLY A 91 8.50 14.92 -3.39
C GLY A 91 7.45 15.58 -4.29
N ASP A 92 6.84 16.64 -3.77
CA ASP A 92 5.93 17.49 -4.55
C ASP A 92 6.69 18.19 -5.68
N ILE A 93 6.16 18.11 -6.90
CA ILE A 93 6.76 18.72 -8.09
C ILE A 93 6.47 20.22 -8.07
N GLY A 94 7.47 20.99 -7.66
CA GLY A 94 7.39 22.44 -7.65
C GLY A 94 8.70 23.09 -7.23
N GLY A 95 8.81 24.40 -7.42
CA GLY A 95 10.00 25.17 -7.03
C GLY A 95 10.47 26.13 -8.10
N ARG A 96 11.79 26.33 -8.18
CA ARG A 96 12.41 27.29 -9.10
C ARG A 96 13.09 26.57 -10.25
N VAL A 97 12.64 26.85 -11.47
CA VAL A 97 13.32 26.40 -12.70
C VAL A 97 14.53 27.30 -12.99
N VAL A 98 15.70 26.71 -13.19
CA VAL A 98 16.94 27.42 -13.55
C VAL A 98 17.57 26.71 -14.74
N GLY A 99 17.73 27.41 -15.86
CA GLY A 99 18.33 26.80 -17.06
C GLY A 99 17.52 25.66 -17.68
N GLY A 100 16.19 25.62 -17.46
CA GLY A 100 15.31 24.54 -17.93
C GLY A 100 15.26 23.34 -17.01
N GLU A 101 15.90 23.42 -15.84
CA GLU A 101 16.01 22.35 -14.85
C GLU A 101 15.27 22.72 -13.56
N LEU A 102 14.52 21.78 -13.02
CA LEU A 102 13.84 21.86 -11.74
C LEU A 102 14.38 20.76 -10.81
N LEU A 103 14.90 21.14 -9.65
CA LEU A 103 15.34 20.20 -8.63
C LEU A 103 14.28 20.10 -7.53
N ILE A 104 13.97 18.87 -7.14
CA ILE A 104 12.92 18.52 -6.19
C ILE A 104 13.56 17.62 -5.13
N GLY A 105 13.41 17.97 -3.85
CA GLY A 105 13.80 17.08 -2.76
C GLY A 105 12.77 15.97 -2.58
N LEU A 106 13.23 14.73 -2.42
CA LEU A 106 12.41 13.58 -2.06
C LEU A 106 12.60 13.30 -0.58
N GLN A 107 11.54 13.48 0.19
CA GLN A 107 11.51 13.23 1.62
C GLN A 107 11.25 11.75 1.88
N GLU A 108 11.84 11.27 2.96
CA GLU A 108 11.58 9.95 3.51
C GLU A 108 10.12 9.81 3.93
N ILE A 109 9.54 8.65 3.67
CA ILE A 109 8.20 8.26 4.11
C ILE A 109 8.31 7.13 5.13
N ASP A 110 7.53 7.24 6.21
CA ASP A 110 7.32 6.19 7.22
C ASP A 110 8.59 5.54 7.81
N GLY A 111 9.69 6.29 7.90
CA GLY A 111 10.93 5.76 8.47
C GLY A 111 11.65 4.79 7.54
N SER A 112 11.43 4.89 6.22
CA SER A 112 12.00 3.99 5.22
C SER A 112 13.54 3.99 5.16
N GLY A 113 14.19 5.02 5.69
CA GLY A 113 15.63 5.24 5.55
C GLY A 113 16.04 5.83 4.21
N TYR A 114 15.09 6.13 3.31
CA TYR A 114 15.40 6.64 1.97
C TYR A 114 15.08 8.12 1.80
N ASN A 115 16.01 8.87 1.23
CA ASN A 115 15.77 10.25 0.78
C ASN A 115 16.49 10.51 -0.54
N GLY A 116 16.08 11.53 -1.28
CA GLY A 116 16.61 11.70 -2.62
C GLY A 116 16.38 13.06 -3.24
N VAL A 117 16.67 13.14 -4.53
CA VAL A 117 16.41 14.29 -5.38
C VAL A 117 15.86 13.80 -6.71
N ALA A 118 14.77 14.40 -7.18
CA ALA A 118 14.33 14.29 -8.57
C ALA A 118 14.72 15.56 -9.32
N ILE A 119 15.20 15.39 -10.55
CA ILE A 119 15.57 16.47 -11.46
C ILE A 119 14.69 16.35 -12.70
N LEU A 120 13.93 17.39 -12.99
CA LEU A 120 13.13 17.50 -14.21
C LEU A 120 13.80 18.51 -15.13
N GLN A 121 14.29 18.04 -16.27
CA GLN A 121 14.95 18.86 -17.28
C GLN A 121 14.09 18.96 -18.54
N THR A 122 13.99 20.16 -19.09
CA THR A 122 13.25 20.41 -20.33
C THR A 122 13.92 19.69 -21.51
N ALA A 123 13.16 18.87 -22.22
CA ALA A 123 13.59 18.11 -23.39
C ALA A 123 12.57 18.25 -24.53
N ASP A 124 12.31 19.50 -24.96
CA ASP A 124 11.19 19.89 -25.83
C ASP A 124 10.86 18.88 -26.96
N PRO A 125 9.61 18.38 -27.04
CA PRO A 125 8.43 18.76 -26.24
C PRO A 125 8.29 18.02 -24.90
N ASN A 126 9.23 17.16 -24.55
CA ASN A 126 9.20 16.23 -23.43
C ASN A 126 9.92 16.77 -22.20
N THR A 127 9.98 15.95 -21.15
CA THR A 127 10.75 16.21 -19.94
C THR A 127 11.61 15.00 -19.62
N ASP A 128 12.91 15.21 -19.45
CA ASP A 128 13.81 14.18 -18.91
C ASP A 128 13.75 14.24 -17.38
N VAL A 129 13.48 13.09 -16.77
CA VAL A 129 13.32 12.91 -15.33
C VAL A 129 14.46 12.02 -14.85
N THR A 130 15.32 12.56 -14.00
CA THR A 130 16.37 11.81 -13.32
C THR A 130 16.05 11.74 -11.84
N VAL A 131 16.12 10.54 -11.25
CA VAL A 131 15.87 10.33 -9.83
C VAL A 131 17.12 9.78 -9.19
N TYR A 132 17.61 10.45 -8.14
CA TYR A 132 18.67 9.97 -7.26
C TYR A 132 18.10 9.65 -5.90
N LEU A 133 18.36 8.43 -5.42
CA LEU A 133 17.89 7.96 -4.12
C LEU A 133 19.07 7.46 -3.28
N ALA A 134 19.22 8.01 -2.09
CA ALA A 134 20.18 7.57 -1.10
C ALA A 134 19.49 6.68 -0.07
N ASP A 135 20.18 5.64 0.35
CA ASP A 135 19.83 4.80 1.50
C ASP A 135 20.67 5.23 2.70
N ASN A 136 20.03 5.62 3.80
CA ASN A 136 20.70 6.04 5.03
C ASN A 136 21.28 4.85 5.82
N GLU A 137 20.91 3.61 5.49
CA GLU A 137 21.47 2.39 6.12
C GLU A 137 22.87 2.04 5.57
N ALA A 138 23.26 2.54 4.39
CA ALA A 138 24.57 2.28 3.79
C ALA A 138 25.76 2.85 4.60
N GLY A 139 25.49 3.65 5.65
CA GLY A 139 26.50 4.23 6.55
C GLY A 139 26.32 3.91 8.04
N ALA A 140 25.31 3.12 8.43
CA ALA A 140 24.99 2.88 9.84
C ALA A 140 25.26 1.42 10.24
N GLU A 141 26.36 1.18 10.97
CA GLU A 141 26.46 -0.03 11.81
C GLU A 141 25.34 0.01 12.87
N PRO A 142 24.74 -1.14 13.25
CA PRO A 142 23.52 -1.15 14.04
C PRO A 142 23.83 -0.86 15.51
N GLU A 143 23.34 0.28 16.03
CA GLU A 143 23.33 0.54 17.47
C GLU A 143 22.03 0.01 18.11
N GLN A 144 22.21 -0.69 19.23
CA GLN A 144 21.26 -1.60 19.87
C GLN A 144 19.99 -0.95 20.43
N ALA A 145 18.93 -1.76 20.43
CA ALA A 145 17.63 -1.53 21.04
C ALA A 145 17.67 -1.04 22.49
N ALA A 146 16.78 -0.09 22.81
CA ALA A 146 16.44 0.29 24.18
C ALA A 146 14.95 0.06 24.48
N THR A 147 14.75 -0.73 25.52
CA THR A 147 13.54 -1.27 26.14
C THR A 147 12.59 -0.25 26.76
N ALA A 148 11.29 -0.53 26.68
CA ALA A 148 10.24 0.10 27.49
C ALA A 148 10.32 -0.31 28.98
N PRO A 149 9.66 0.45 29.89
CA PRO A 149 9.18 -0.10 31.15
C PRO A 149 7.65 0.01 31.31
N ALA A 150 7.10 -0.94 32.08
CA ALA A 150 5.68 -1.13 32.38
C ALA A 150 5.22 -0.49 33.72
N ASP A 151 3.92 -0.13 33.77
CA ASP A 151 2.91 -0.17 34.88
C ASP A 151 3.18 0.50 36.25
N PRO A 152 2.17 0.94 37.08
CA PRO A 152 1.08 0.05 37.56
C PRO A 152 -0.29 0.65 38.06
N THR A 153 -1.35 -0.17 37.93
CA THR A 153 -2.48 -0.53 38.85
C THR A 153 -3.31 0.47 39.69
N THR A 154 -4.60 0.09 39.90
CA THR A 154 -5.56 0.22 41.06
C THR A 154 -6.94 0.81 40.66
N THR A 155 -8.13 0.46 41.16
CA THR A 155 -8.65 -0.39 42.27
C THR A 155 -10.18 -0.58 42.11
N THR A 156 -10.71 -1.62 42.76
CA THR A 156 -12.07 -2.24 42.68
C THR A 156 -13.18 -1.62 43.57
N ALA A 157 -14.46 -1.77 43.13
CA ALA A 157 -15.75 -2.07 43.85
C ALA A 157 -16.47 -0.98 44.72
N PRO A 158 -17.78 -1.12 45.10
CA PRO A 158 -18.79 -2.19 44.92
C PRO A 158 -20.24 -1.76 44.49
N ALA A 159 -21.14 -2.77 44.42
CA ALA A 159 -22.54 -2.82 43.94
C ALA A 159 -23.67 -2.50 44.95
N ALA A 160 -24.94 -2.38 44.47
CA ALA A 160 -26.17 -3.12 44.88
C ALA A 160 -27.50 -2.40 44.39
N PRO A 161 -28.75 -2.93 44.58
CA PRO A 161 -29.52 -3.78 43.65
C PRO A 161 -31.00 -3.35 43.40
N ALA A 162 -31.76 -4.04 42.54
CA ALA A 162 -33.24 -4.19 42.63
C ALA A 162 -33.82 -5.33 41.75
N GLU A 163 -34.60 -6.23 42.36
CA GLU A 163 -35.55 -7.22 41.77
C GLU A 163 -36.80 -6.47 41.18
N ALA A 164 -37.80 -7.01 40.44
CA ALA A 164 -38.36 -8.35 40.30
C ALA A 164 -39.40 -8.46 39.12
N THR A 165 -39.56 -9.67 38.56
CA THR A 165 -40.83 -10.40 38.21
C THR A 165 -41.63 -10.17 36.90
N GLU A 166 -41.52 -11.20 36.03
CA GLU A 166 -42.48 -12.01 35.22
C GLU A 166 -43.53 -11.47 34.20
N ALA A 167 -43.70 -12.32 33.18
CA ALA A 167 -44.43 -12.23 31.90
C ALA A 167 -45.96 -12.49 31.98
N PRO A 168 -46.68 -12.47 30.83
CA PRO A 168 -46.97 -13.75 30.15
C PRO A 168 -47.02 -13.69 28.60
N ALA A 169 -47.14 -14.89 28.02
CA ALA A 169 -47.02 -15.27 26.62
C ALA A 169 -48.24 -14.97 25.71
N ALA A 170 -47.99 -14.91 24.40
CA ALA A 170 -48.97 -15.13 23.33
C ALA A 170 -48.31 -15.90 22.16
N GLU A 171 -49.05 -16.84 21.58
CA GLU A 171 -48.67 -17.83 20.56
C GLU A 171 -48.76 -17.32 19.10
N GLU A 172 -47.78 -17.76 18.31
CA GLU A 172 -47.86 -18.35 16.96
C GLU A 172 -48.35 -17.54 15.74
N THR A 173 -47.38 -17.14 14.90
CA THR A 173 -47.42 -17.44 13.45
C THR A 173 -45.96 -17.59 12.99
N ALA A 174 -45.54 -18.81 12.64
CA ALA A 174 -44.17 -19.09 12.22
C ALA A 174 -43.91 -18.57 10.80
N GLU A 175 -43.47 -17.32 10.71
CA GLU A 175 -42.68 -16.78 9.61
C GLU A 175 -41.36 -17.55 9.52
N PRO A 176 -40.76 -17.77 8.33
CA PRO A 176 -39.45 -18.43 8.25
C PRO A 176 -38.51 -17.64 9.15
N ALA A 177 -38.00 -18.29 10.19
CA ALA A 177 -37.08 -17.65 11.11
C ALA A 177 -35.92 -17.10 10.27
N ALA A 178 -35.86 -15.78 10.11
CA ALA A 178 -34.64 -15.10 9.73
C ALA A 178 -33.60 -15.63 10.72
N ALA A 179 -32.62 -16.36 10.18
CA ALA A 179 -31.55 -16.92 10.99
C ALA A 179 -31.00 -15.77 11.84
N ALA A 180 -30.93 -15.99 13.16
CA ALA A 180 -30.20 -15.07 14.01
C ALA A 180 -28.79 -14.89 13.39
N PRO A 181 -28.23 -13.66 13.33
CA PRO A 181 -26.95 -13.43 12.70
C PRO A 181 -25.97 -14.37 13.35
N SER A 182 -25.48 -15.32 12.56
CA SER A 182 -24.76 -16.44 13.13
C SER A 182 -23.34 -16.04 13.54
N GLY A 183 -22.95 -14.79 13.24
CA GLY A 183 -21.61 -14.27 13.46
C GLY A 183 -20.59 -15.22 12.85
N GLN A 184 -20.98 -15.96 11.82
CA GLN A 184 -20.11 -16.95 11.20
C GLN A 184 -19.08 -16.21 10.37
N GLU A 185 -17.86 -16.72 10.40
CA GLU A 185 -16.77 -16.24 9.57
C GLU A 185 -16.64 -17.15 8.35
N LEU A 186 -16.76 -16.59 7.16
CA LEU A 186 -16.46 -17.27 5.91
C LEU A 186 -15.09 -16.82 5.41
N ALA A 187 -14.18 -17.78 5.21
CA ALA A 187 -12.88 -17.51 4.59
C ALA A 187 -13.01 -17.49 3.06
N VAL A 188 -12.40 -16.49 2.44
CA VAL A 188 -12.26 -16.35 0.99
C VAL A 188 -10.78 -16.22 0.66
N ASP A 189 -10.30 -17.07 -0.23
CA ASP A 189 -8.94 -17.01 -0.74
C ASP A 189 -8.90 -16.13 -1.98
N ILE A 190 -7.93 -15.24 -2.02
CA ILE A 190 -7.51 -14.56 -3.24
C ILE A 190 -6.28 -15.31 -3.76
N ARG A 191 -6.41 -16.02 -4.86
CA ARG A 191 -5.29 -16.71 -5.51
C ARG A 191 -5.50 -16.78 -7.02
N ASP A 192 -4.41 -16.94 -7.77
CA ASP A 192 -4.40 -17.02 -9.22
C ASP A 192 -5.18 -15.87 -9.89
N PHE A 193 -5.13 -14.66 -9.31
CA PHE A 193 -5.92 -13.49 -9.72
C PHE A 193 -7.44 -13.73 -9.73
N ALA A 194 -7.94 -14.52 -8.76
CA ALA A 194 -9.36 -14.81 -8.57
C ALA A 194 -9.76 -14.87 -7.09
N PHE A 195 -11.03 -14.57 -6.79
CA PHE A 195 -11.63 -14.77 -5.48
C PHE A 195 -12.22 -16.20 -5.39
N SER A 196 -12.03 -16.89 -4.27
CA SER A 196 -12.52 -18.26 -4.08
C SER A 196 -12.97 -18.50 -2.63
N PRO A 197 -14.21 -18.91 -2.36
CA PRO A 197 -15.24 -19.23 -3.35
C PRO A 197 -15.75 -17.98 -4.07
N ASP A 198 -16.21 -18.17 -5.31
CA ASP A 198 -17.02 -17.21 -6.07
C ASP A 198 -18.14 -18.00 -6.77
N PRO A 199 -19.43 -17.67 -6.54
CA PRO A 199 -19.91 -16.63 -5.64
C PRO A 199 -19.70 -16.97 -4.15
N ILE A 200 -19.66 -15.93 -3.33
CA ILE A 200 -19.68 -16.03 -1.86
C ILE A 200 -21.15 -16.04 -1.41
N GLU A 201 -21.54 -17.04 -0.62
CA GLU A 201 -22.90 -17.12 -0.05
C GLU A 201 -22.82 -17.09 1.48
N ILE A 202 -23.48 -16.11 2.10
CA ILE A 202 -23.52 -15.93 3.56
C ILE A 202 -24.91 -15.48 4.03
N ALA A 203 -25.19 -15.57 5.33
CA ALA A 203 -26.39 -14.99 5.92
C ALA A 203 -26.14 -13.54 6.38
N SER A 204 -27.20 -12.75 6.48
CA SER A 204 -27.11 -11.42 7.07
C SER A 204 -26.50 -11.45 8.48
N GLY A 205 -25.48 -10.61 8.71
CA GLY A 205 -24.71 -10.50 9.95
C GLY A 205 -23.52 -11.44 10.07
N ASP A 206 -23.20 -12.19 9.01
CA ASP A 206 -21.95 -12.95 8.93
C ASP A 206 -20.77 -12.05 8.51
N THR A 207 -19.56 -12.53 8.78
CA THR A 207 -18.30 -11.88 8.45
C THR A 207 -17.62 -12.64 7.33
N ILE A 208 -17.14 -11.92 6.31
CA ILE A 208 -16.26 -12.49 5.28
C ILE A 208 -14.84 -12.08 5.60
N THR A 209 -13.91 -13.04 5.55
CA THR A 209 -12.48 -12.82 5.70
C THR A 209 -11.78 -13.18 4.39
N TRP A 210 -11.33 -12.18 3.64
CA TRP A 210 -10.50 -12.41 2.47
C TRP A 210 -9.05 -12.57 2.89
N THR A 211 -8.37 -13.57 2.37
CA THR A 211 -6.94 -13.81 2.57
C THR A 211 -6.25 -13.81 1.22
N ASN A 212 -5.26 -12.94 1.06
CA ASN A 212 -4.44 -12.94 -0.13
C ASN A 212 -3.41 -14.05 -0.09
N GLN A 213 -3.56 -15.05 -0.96
CA GLN A 213 -2.60 -16.13 -1.15
C GLN A 213 -1.77 -15.96 -2.45
N ASP A 214 -2.07 -14.94 -3.26
CA ASP A 214 -1.21 -14.55 -4.37
C ASP A 214 0.06 -13.85 -3.89
N GLU A 215 1.04 -13.78 -4.80
CA GLU A 215 2.31 -13.08 -4.58
C GLU A 215 2.21 -11.56 -4.87
N VAL A 216 1.06 -11.10 -5.38
CA VAL A 216 0.78 -9.68 -5.66
C VAL A 216 -0.37 -9.17 -4.79
N PRO A 217 -0.39 -7.88 -4.41
CA PRO A 217 -1.49 -7.32 -3.64
C PRO A 217 -2.79 -7.29 -4.44
N HIS A 218 -3.92 -7.36 -3.73
CA HIS A 218 -5.26 -7.27 -4.31
C HIS A 218 -6.15 -6.37 -3.47
N THR A 219 -7.30 -5.96 -3.99
CA THR A 219 -8.35 -5.30 -3.20
C THR A 219 -9.65 -6.10 -3.30
N THR A 220 -10.56 -5.86 -2.37
CA THR A 220 -11.98 -6.16 -2.51
C THR A 220 -12.72 -4.83 -2.49
N THR A 221 -13.22 -4.43 -3.65
CA THR A 221 -13.82 -3.10 -3.86
C THR A 221 -15.12 -3.23 -4.64
N ALA A 222 -16.22 -2.71 -4.11
CA ALA A 222 -17.48 -2.57 -4.85
C ALA A 222 -17.54 -1.21 -5.58
N GLU A 223 -18.41 -1.09 -6.59
CA GLU A 223 -18.64 0.20 -7.26
C GLU A 223 -19.12 1.27 -6.27
N ASP A 224 -19.98 0.87 -5.33
CA ASP A 224 -20.32 1.68 -4.16
C ASP A 224 -19.31 1.40 -3.03
N ARG A 225 -18.35 2.30 -2.88
CA ARG A 225 -17.25 2.18 -1.90
C ARG A 225 -17.73 2.24 -0.44
N ASP A 226 -18.95 2.72 -0.19
CA ASP A 226 -19.55 2.65 1.15
C ASP A 226 -19.99 1.22 1.50
N VAL A 227 -20.15 0.33 0.51
CA VAL A 227 -20.47 -1.09 0.70
C VAL A 227 -19.21 -1.91 0.98
N LEU A 228 -18.16 -1.76 0.18
CA LEU A 228 -16.93 -2.55 0.30
C LEU A 228 -15.76 -1.79 -0.33
N GLN A 229 -14.74 -1.51 0.48
CA GLN A 229 -13.46 -0.97 0.04
C GLN A 229 -12.38 -1.38 1.04
N SER A 230 -11.67 -2.48 0.75
CA SER A 230 -10.65 -2.99 1.65
C SER A 230 -9.37 -2.16 1.71
N GLY A 231 -9.10 -1.37 0.67
CA GLY A 231 -7.73 -0.97 0.36
C GLY A 231 -6.86 -2.17 -0.05
N ALA A 232 -5.54 -2.01 -0.07
CA ALA A 232 -4.63 -3.09 -0.46
C ALA A 232 -4.59 -4.21 0.59
N ILE A 233 -4.84 -5.44 0.14
CA ILE A 233 -4.63 -6.70 0.87
C ILE A 233 -3.29 -7.27 0.38
N ALA A 234 -2.23 -7.13 1.18
CA ALA A 234 -0.90 -7.63 0.84
C ALA A 234 -0.86 -9.18 0.79
N PRO A 235 0.08 -9.80 0.05
CA PRO A 235 0.33 -11.24 0.07
C PRO A 235 0.40 -11.80 1.50
N GLY A 236 -0.30 -12.90 1.74
CA GLY A 236 -0.43 -13.56 3.04
C GLY A 236 -1.30 -12.84 4.08
N SER A 237 -1.81 -11.64 3.78
CA SER A 237 -2.63 -10.86 4.71
C SER A 237 -4.12 -11.12 4.53
N SER A 238 -4.89 -10.80 5.58
CA SER A 238 -6.34 -10.94 5.55
C SER A 238 -7.06 -9.66 5.99
N ILE A 239 -8.25 -9.43 5.45
CA ILE A 239 -9.19 -8.40 5.90
C ILE A 239 -10.56 -9.03 6.13
N SER A 240 -11.29 -8.53 7.12
CA SER A 240 -12.61 -9.01 7.48
C SER A 240 -13.66 -7.90 7.43
N GLN A 241 -14.85 -8.21 6.92
CA GLN A 241 -15.99 -7.29 6.92
C GLN A 241 -17.31 -8.02 7.20
N VAL A 242 -18.17 -7.39 8.00
CA VAL A 242 -19.53 -7.85 8.31
C VAL A 242 -20.51 -7.35 7.25
N PHE A 243 -21.44 -8.21 6.84
CA PHE A 243 -22.50 -7.86 5.88
C PHE A 243 -23.89 -8.04 6.50
N ASP A 244 -24.54 -6.93 6.84
CA ASP A 244 -25.83 -6.91 7.55
C ASP A 244 -27.05 -6.67 6.64
N GLN A 245 -26.85 -6.54 5.32
CA GLN A 245 -27.92 -6.25 4.37
C GLN A 245 -28.04 -7.37 3.35
N ALA A 246 -29.22 -7.99 3.27
CA ALA A 246 -29.54 -8.98 2.25
C ALA A 246 -29.48 -8.35 0.85
N GLY A 247 -28.87 -9.05 -0.10
CA GLY A 247 -28.62 -8.52 -1.44
C GLY A 247 -27.52 -9.25 -2.20
N GLU A 248 -27.28 -8.80 -3.42
CA GLU A 248 -26.19 -9.24 -4.28
C GLU A 248 -25.24 -8.06 -4.52
N PHE A 249 -23.96 -8.25 -4.18
CA PHE A 249 -22.94 -7.21 -4.21
C PHE A 249 -21.79 -7.64 -5.14
N PRO A 250 -21.75 -7.16 -6.39
CA PRO A 250 -20.60 -7.36 -7.26
C PRO A 250 -19.43 -6.52 -6.76
N TYR A 251 -18.23 -7.09 -6.84
CA TYR A 251 -17.01 -6.43 -6.44
C TYR A 251 -15.83 -6.86 -7.32
N PHE A 252 -14.75 -6.11 -7.26
CA PHE A 252 -13.57 -6.29 -8.10
C PHE A 252 -12.29 -5.91 -7.35
N CYS A 253 -11.15 -6.29 -7.93
CA CYS A 253 -9.83 -5.82 -7.52
C CYS A 253 -9.45 -4.56 -8.32
N GLU A 254 -9.12 -3.47 -7.64
CA GLU A 254 -8.74 -2.18 -8.25
C GLU A 254 -7.41 -2.27 -9.02
N PHE A 255 -6.50 -3.13 -8.57
CA PHE A 255 -5.22 -3.37 -9.24
C PHE A 255 -5.37 -4.23 -10.50
N HIS A 256 -6.41 -5.08 -10.55
CA HIS A 256 -6.62 -6.09 -11.59
C HIS A 256 -8.08 -6.08 -12.06
N PRO A 257 -8.49 -5.18 -12.97
CA PRO A 257 -9.90 -4.95 -13.30
C PRO A 257 -10.67 -6.15 -13.88
N ASN A 258 -9.97 -7.21 -14.34
CA ASN A 258 -10.58 -8.45 -14.81
C ASN A 258 -10.93 -9.45 -13.69
N MET A 259 -10.47 -9.18 -12.47
CA MET A 259 -10.71 -10.01 -11.30
C MET A 259 -11.96 -9.49 -10.57
N THR A 260 -13.05 -10.22 -10.75
CA THR A 260 -14.39 -9.87 -10.23
C THR A 260 -14.93 -11.01 -9.38
N GLY A 261 -15.81 -10.70 -8.43
CA GLY A 261 -16.58 -11.68 -7.69
C GLY A 261 -17.95 -11.14 -7.28
N THR A 262 -18.77 -12.01 -6.70
CA THR A 262 -20.11 -11.65 -6.22
C THR A 262 -20.34 -12.18 -4.80
N ILE A 263 -20.81 -11.30 -3.91
CA ILE A 263 -21.28 -11.66 -2.57
C ILE A 263 -22.81 -11.72 -2.59
N VAL A 264 -23.38 -12.83 -2.15
CA VAL A 264 -24.82 -13.04 -1.99
C VAL A 264 -25.13 -13.20 -0.51
N VAL A 265 -25.88 -12.24 0.04
CA VAL A 265 -26.32 -12.20 1.44
C VAL A 265 -27.80 -12.55 1.50
N GLN A 266 -28.15 -13.62 2.23
CA GLN A 266 -29.52 -14.17 2.34
C GLN A 266 -30.15 -13.96 3.72
#